data_AF-A0A4Q3U113-F1
#
_entry.id   AF-A0A4Q3U113-F1
#
_cell.length_a   1.000
_cell.length_b   1.000
_cell.length_c   1.000
_cell.angle_alpha   90.00
_cell.angle_beta   90.00
_cell.angle_gamma   90.00
#
_symmetry.space_group_name_H-M   'P 1'
#
loop_
_entity.id
_entity.type
_entity.pdbx_description
1 polymer ?
#
loop_
_entity_poly.entity_id
_entity_poly.type
_entity_poly.pdbx_seq_one_letter_code
_entity_poly.pdbx_strand_id
1 'polypeptide(L)' 'MARFEGTAGYIATDELKAAVDAAVALERPLLIKGEPGTGKTVLAYELARAFDAPLITWHIKSTTKAHNGLY' A
#
# COMPACT_ATOMS: atom_id res chain seq x y z
N MET A 1 -8.44 15.79 -5.74
CA MET A 1 -7.77 14.48 -5.51
C MET A 1 -7.87 14.14 -4.05
N ALA A 2 -8.17 12.89 -3.71
CA ALA A 2 -8.21 12.43 -2.32
C ALA A 2 -6.77 12.37 -1.78
N ARG A 3 -6.51 13.02 -0.66
CA ARG A 3 -5.20 13.05 0.02
C ARG A 3 -5.21 12.03 1.15
N PHE A 4 -4.14 11.26 1.31
CA PHE A 4 -4.08 10.31 2.43
C PHE A 4 -3.65 11.02 3.71
N GLU A 5 -4.59 11.23 4.63
CA GLU A 5 -4.33 11.88 5.92
C GLU A 5 -4.04 10.88 7.06
N GLY A 6 -4.16 9.57 6.79
CA GLY A 6 -4.21 8.51 7.79
C GLY A 6 -5.64 8.07 8.09
N THR A 7 -5.81 7.12 9.01
CA THR A 7 -7.12 6.64 9.45
C THR A 7 -7.16 6.49 10.96
N ALA A 8 -8.35 6.26 11.53
CA ALA A 8 -8.51 6.03 12.97
C ALA A 8 -7.64 4.88 13.51
N GLY A 9 -7.22 3.94 12.65
CA GLY A 9 -6.37 2.80 12.99
C GLY A 9 -4.91 2.92 12.57
N TYR A 10 -4.51 4.00 11.89
CA TYR A 10 -3.16 4.11 11.31
C TYR A 10 -2.64 5.54 11.32
N ILE A 11 -1.62 5.77 12.14
CA ILE A 11 -0.88 7.04 12.20
C ILE A 11 0.24 6.98 11.15
N ALA A 12 0.07 7.72 10.06
CA ALA A 12 1.08 7.86 9.03
C ALA A 12 1.99 9.05 9.33
N THR A 13 3.30 8.88 9.16
CA THR A 13 4.23 10.01 9.18
C THR A 13 3.97 10.92 7.97
N ASP A 14 4.35 12.19 8.07
CA ASP A 14 4.20 13.13 6.96
C ASP A 14 4.97 12.68 5.71
N GLU A 15 6.13 12.06 5.90
CA GLU A 15 6.93 11.46 4.83
C GLU A 15 6.18 10.33 4.11
N LEU A 16 5.53 9.44 4.87
CA LEU A 16 4.75 8.35 4.29
C LEU A 16 3.54 8.87 3.51
N LYS A 17 2.84 9.87 4.06
CA LYS A 17 1.71 10.52 3.36
C LYS A 17 2.17 11.13 2.04
N ALA A 18 3.28 11.86 2.04
CA ALA A 18 3.84 12.45 0.83
C ALA A 18 4.23 11.40 -0.22
N ALA A 19 4.83 10.28 0.19
CA ALA A 19 5.18 9.19 -0.72
C ALA A 19 3.95 8.53 -1.35
N VAL A 20 2.88 8.33 -0.57
CA VAL A 20 1.59 7.80 -1.06
C VAL A 20 0.96 8.78 -2.05
N ASP A 21 0.83 10.06 -1.68
CA ASP A 21 0.24 11.08 -2.53
C ASP A 21 1.00 11.19 -3.87
N ALA A 22 2.34 11.14 -3.83
CA ALA A 22 3.17 11.16 -5.04
C ALA A 22 2.96 9.91 -5.91
N ALA A 23 2.90 8.72 -5.32
CA ALA A 23 2.68 7.48 -6.06
C ALA A 23 1.32 7.46 -6.77
N VAL A 24 0.27 7.95 -6.09
CA VAL A 24 -1.07 8.08 -6.65
C VAL A 24 -1.09 9.12 -7.77
N ALA A 25 -0.53 10.32 -7.54
CA ALA A 25 -0.52 11.38 -8.53
C ALA A 25 0.28 11.04 -9.80
N LEU A 26 1.33 10.24 -9.67
CA LEU A 26 2.18 9.81 -10.78
C LEU A 26 1.72 8.50 -11.42
N GLU A 27 0.69 7.83 -10.87
CA GLU A 27 0.27 6.49 -11.27
C GLU A 27 1.44 5.51 -11.33
N ARG A 28 2.31 5.57 -10.31
CA ARG A 28 3.51 4.72 -10.19
C ARG A 28 3.39 3.80 -8.97
N PRO A 29 3.92 2.58 -9.05
CA PRO A 29 3.91 1.66 -7.91
C PRO A 29 4.77 2.19 -6.76
N LEU A 30 4.30 1.97 -5.52
CA LEU A 30 5.01 2.32 -4.29
C LEU A 30 5.50 1.04 -3.59
N LEU A 31 6.82 0.93 -3.40
CA LEU A 31 7.43 -0.18 -2.65
C LEU A 31 7.76 0.27 -1.23
N ILE A 32 7.09 -0.33 -0.23
CA ILE A 32 7.33 -0.03 1.19
C ILE A 32 8.27 -1.07 1.81
N LYS A 33 9.31 -0.60 2.50
CA LYS A 33 10.26 -1.43 3.27
C LYS A 33 10.22 -1.06 4.75
N GLY A 34 10.69 -1.95 5.61
CA GLY A 34 10.85 -1.71 7.04
C GLY A 34 10.83 -3.00 7.85
N GLU A 35 11.01 -2.87 9.15
CA GLU A 35 11.13 -3.94 10.14
C GLU A 35 9.81 -4.73 10.27
N PRO A 36 9.86 -6.04 10.56
CA PRO A 36 8.65 -6.81 10.83
C PRO A 36 7.79 -6.14 11.91
N GLY A 37 6.47 -6.06 11.69
CA GLY A 37 5.53 -5.44 12.65
C GLY A 37 5.30 -3.94 12.51
N THR A 38 5.96 -3.22 11.59
CA THR A 38 5.78 -1.76 11.43
C THR A 38 4.54 -1.34 10.62
N GLY A 39 3.51 -2.18 10.56
CA GLY A 39 2.22 -1.80 9.95
C GLY A 39 2.18 -1.72 8.42
N LYS A 40 3.17 -2.25 7.68
CA LYS A 40 3.18 -2.26 6.20
C LYS A 40 1.95 -2.93 5.58
N THR A 41 1.54 -4.07 6.12
CA THR A 41 0.33 -4.76 5.67
C THR A 41 -0.90 -3.92 5.97
N VAL A 42 -0.99 -3.36 7.18
CA VAL A 42 -2.11 -2.49 7.60
C VAL A 42 -2.25 -1.28 6.69
N LEU A 43 -1.13 -0.64 6.31
CA LEU A 43 -1.13 0.47 5.37
C LEU A 43 -1.89 0.15 4.08
N ALA A 44 -1.67 -1.03 3.48
CA ALA A 44 -2.38 -1.41 2.25
C ALA A 44 -3.90 -1.47 2.45
N TYR A 45 -4.38 -2.01 3.58
CA TYR A 45 -5.81 -2.04 3.91
C TYR A 45 -6.38 -0.65 4.13
N GLU A 46 -5.66 0.22 4.84
CA GLU A 46 -6.11 1.58 5.13
C GLU A 46 -6.12 2.46 3.88
N LEU A 47 -5.15 2.29 2.97
CA LEU A 47 -5.16 2.96 1.66
C LEU A 47 -6.35 2.51 0.80
N ALA A 48 -6.62 1.21 0.73
CA ALA A 48 -7.78 0.69 -0.01
C ALA A 48 -9.09 1.26 0.51
N ARG A 49 -9.25 1.35 1.85
CA ARG A 49 -10.42 1.98 2.48
C ARG A 49 -10.50 3.48 2.20
N ALA A 50 -9.39 4.21 2.34
CA ALA A 50 -9.36 5.66 2.15
C ALA A 50 -9.66 6.09 0.71
N PHE A 51 -9.26 5.26 -0.26
CA PHE A 51 -9.48 5.53 -1.69
C PHE A 51 -10.70 4.82 -2.28
N ASP A 52 -11.49 4.10 -1.47
CA ASP A 52 -12.58 3.24 -1.95
C ASP A 52 -12.15 2.34 -3.12
N ALA A 53 -10.97 1.74 -2.97
CA ALA A 53 -10.30 0.96 -4.01
C ALA A 53 -10.29 -0.54 -3.64
N PRO A 54 -10.36 -1.44 -4.63
CA PRO A 54 -10.24 -2.87 -4.37
C PRO A 54 -8.84 -3.22 -3.83
N LEU A 55 -8.79 -3.97 -2.74
CA LEU A 55 -7.54 -4.53 -2.22
C LEU A 55 -7.25 -5.88 -2.89
N ILE A 56 -6.18 -5.94 -3.68
CA ILE A 56 -5.69 -7.18 -4.27
C ILE A 56 -4.54 -7.70 -3.43
N THR A 57 -4.65 -8.92 -2.93
CA THR A 57 -3.59 -9.59 -2.16
C THR A 57 -2.95 -10.69 -2.97
N TRP A 58 -1.62 -10.70 -3.03
CA TRP A 58 -0.86 -11.77 -3.68
C TRP A 58 0.31 -12.20 -2.81
N HIS A 59 0.25 -13.44 -2.33
CA HIS A 59 1.28 -14.02 -1.47
C HIS A 59 2.37 -14.68 -2.31
N ILE A 60 3.56 -14.09 -2.34
CA ILE A 60 4.72 -14.63 -3.08
C ILE A 60 5.53 -15.59 -2.21
N LYS A 61 5.83 -16.77 -2.76
CA LYS A 61 6.76 -17.79 -2.23
C LYS A 61 7.88 -18.03 -3.25
N SER A 62 8.96 -18.69 -2.83
CA SER A 62 10.06 -19.09 -3.74
C SER A 62 9.61 -19.97 -4.93
N THR A 63 8.48 -20.66 -4.78
CA THR A 63 7.86 -21.49 -5.82
C THR A 63 6.83 -20.74 -6.67
N THR A 64 6.58 -19.46 -6.40
CA THR A 64 5.62 -18.65 -7.15
C THR A 64 6.21 -18.27 -8.50
N LYS A 65 5.48 -18.55 -9.58
CA LYS A 65 5.86 -18.22 -10.96
C LYS A 65 5.01 -17.06 -11.47
N ALA A 66 5.49 -16.35 -12.49
CA ALA A 66 4.79 -15.20 -13.06
C ALA A 66 3.35 -15.54 -13.53
N HIS A 67 3.15 -16.71 -14.15
CA HIS A 67 1.82 -17.18 -14.57
C HIS A 67 0.84 -17.44 -13.42
N ASN A 68 1.32 -17.52 -12.17
CA ASN A 68 0.44 -17.66 -11.01
C ASN A 68 -0.14 -16.31 -10.55
N GLY A 69 0.36 -15.19 -11.09
CA GLY A 69 -0.07 -13.85 -10.70
C GLY A 69 -0.84 -13.17 -11.81
N LEU A 70 -2.16 -13.39 -11.88
CA LEU A 70 -3.12 -12.62 -12.71
C LEU A 70 -2.65 -12.26 -14.14
N TYR A 71 -1.79 -13.09 -14.76
CA TYR A 71 -1.24 -12.95 -16.10
C TYR A 71 -1.48 -14.24 -16.89
#